data_AF-X1CP10-F1
#
_entry.id   AF-X1CP10-F1
#
_cell.length_a   1.000
_cell.length_b   1.000
_cell.length_c   1.000
_cell.angle_alpha   90.00
_cell.angle_beta   90.00
_cell.angle_gamma   90.00
#
_symmetry.space_group_name_H-M   'P 1'
#
loop_
_entity.id
_entity.type
_entity.pdbx_description
1 polymer ?
#
loop_
_entity_poly.entity_id
_entity_poly.type
_entity_poly.pdbx_seq_one_letter_code
_entity_poly.pdbx_strand_id
1 'polypeptide(L)' 'MRVLGIAGSPRRDGNTDLLLNEVMKGAASKGAEVKTIILNQLDIAPCQHCDAC' A
#
# COMPACT_ATOMS: atom_id res chain seq x y z
N MET A 1 11.71 8.98 -12.41
CA MET A 1 11.82 8.42 -11.04
C MET A 1 10.76 7.34 -10.88
N ARG A 2 11.05 6.25 -10.16
CA ARG A 2 10.11 5.16 -9.89
C ARG A 2 9.82 5.08 -8.40
N VAL A 3 8.55 4.96 -8.03
CA VAL A 3 8.11 4.86 -6.63
C VAL A 3 7.21 3.63 -6.47
N LEU A 4 7.55 2.78 -5.50
CA LEU A 4 6.79 1.58 -5.17
C LEU A 4 6.15 1.76 -3.79
N GLY A 5 4.82 1.75 -3.73
CA GLY A 5 4.06 1.67 -2.49
C GLY A 5 3.84 0.22 -2.08
N ILE A 6 4.06 -0.11 -0.81
CA ILE A 6 3.82 -1.46 -0.27
C ILE A 6 2.76 -1.34 0.83
N ALA A 7 1.57 -1.89 0.56
CA ALA A 7 0.49 -1.95 1.53
C ALA A 7 0.55 -3.28 2.30
N GLY A 8 1.04 -3.22 3.54
CA GLY A 8 1.09 -4.37 4.45
C GLY A 8 -0.19 -4.58 5.26
N SER A 9 -0.99 -3.54 5.46
CA SER A 9 -2.29 -3.68 6.12
C SER A 9 -3.26 -4.45 5.21
N PRO A 10 -3.96 -5.48 5.72
CA PRO A 10 -5.02 -6.16 4.97
C PRO A 10 -6.28 -5.31 4.86
N ARG A 11 -6.46 -4.30 5.73
CA ARG A 11 -7.63 -3.42 5.72
C ARG A 11 -7.54 -2.43 4.55
N ARG A 12 -8.57 -2.42 3.71
CA ARG A 12 -8.75 -1.47 2.59
C ARG A 12 -9.55 -0.26 3.03
N ASP A 13 -9.30 0.88 2.41
CA ASP A 13 -9.97 2.17 2.67
C ASP A 13 -9.82 2.71 4.10
N GLY A 14 -8.94 2.11 4.90
CA GLY A 14 -8.55 2.58 6.22
C GLY A 14 -7.43 3.62 6.18
N ASN A 15 -7.07 4.16 7.35
CA ASN A 15 -6.10 5.26 7.48
C ASN A 15 -4.79 5.02 6.72
N THR A 16 -4.14 3.87 6.94
CA THR A 16 -2.85 3.56 6.29
C THR A 16 -2.97 3.48 4.77
N ASP A 17 -4.08 2.95 4.28
CA ASP A 17 -4.32 2.80 2.85
C ASP A 17 -4.61 4.15 2.17
N LEU A 18 -5.45 4.98 2.80
CA LEU A 18 -5.72 6.34 2.34
C LEU A 18 -4.44 7.19 2.32
N LEU A 19 -3.63 7.13 3.38
CA LEU A 19 -2.36 7.85 3.45
C LEU A 19 -1.37 7.39 2.38
N LEU A 20 -1.24 6.07 2.16
CA LEU A 20 -0.41 5.53 1.08
C LEU A 20 -0.89 6.07 -0.27
N ASN A 21 -2.19 6.02 -0.54
CA ASN A 21 -2.77 6.53 -1.78
C ASN A 21 -2.46 8.02 -2.01
N GLU A 22 -2.55 8.87 -0.98
CA GLU A 22 -2.20 10.29 -1.10
C GLU A 22 -0.71 10.49 -1.42
N VAL A 23 0.20 9.71 -0.81
CA VAL A 23 1.63 9.74 -1.16
C VAL A 23 1.85 9.35 -2.61
N MET A 24 1.20 8.27 -3.09
CA MET A 24 1.35 7.82 -4.47
C MET A 24 0.79 8.84 -5.47
N LYS A 25 -0.35 9.48 -5.17
CA LYS A 25 -0.92 10.58 -5.97
C LYS A 25 0.05 11.77 -6.02
N GLY A 26 0.62 12.15 -4.88
CA GLY A 26 1.64 13.20 -4.80
C GLY A 26 2.86 12.92 -5.68
N ALA A 27 3.42 11.70 -5.60
CA ALA A 27 4.54 11.29 -6.43
C ALA A 27 4.19 11.30 -7.93
N ALA A 28 3.03 10.76 -8.30
CA ALA A 28 2.54 10.76 -9.69
C ALA A 28 2.37 12.19 -10.23
N SER A 29 1.86 13.12 -9.41
CA SER A 29 1.69 14.53 -9.80
C SER A 29 3.01 15.25 -10.15
N LYS A 30 4.15 14.70 -9.73
CA LYS A 30 5.50 15.19 -10.05
C LYS A 30 6.18 14.38 -11.18
N GLY A 31 5.43 13.56 -11.90
CA GLY A 31 5.91 12.77 -13.03
C GLY A 31 6.65 11.48 -12.64
N ALA A 32 6.48 10.99 -11.40
CA ALA A 32 7.00 9.67 -11.03
C ALA A 32 6.12 8.55 -11.61
N GLU A 33 6.76 7.48 -12.09
CA GLU A 33 6.09 6.22 -12.37
C GLU A 33 5.79 5.53 -11.04
N VAL A 34 4.51 5.28 -10.77
CA VAL A 34 4.03 4.76 -9.49
C VAL A 34 3.41 3.37 -9.63
N LYS A 35 3.68 2.50 -8.67
CA LYS A 35 2.99 1.21 -8.53
C LYS A 35 2.74 0.93 -7.06
N THR A 36 1.59 0.37 -6.73
CA THR A 36 1.27 -0.12 -5.38
C THR A 36 1.15 -1.64 -5.41
N ILE A 37 1.75 -2.31 -4.44
CA ILE A 37 1.59 -3.75 -4.20
C ILE A 37 0.84 -3.92 -2.88
N ILE A 38 -0.22 -4.72 -2.89
CA ILE A 38 -0.98 -5.10 -1.71
C ILE A 38 -0.50 -6.48 -1.29
N LEU A 39 0.20 -6.58 -0.15
CA LEU A 39 0.80 -7.84 0.28
C LEU A 39 -0.25 -8.94 0.49
N ASN A 40 -1.45 -8.55 0.94
CA ASN A 40 -2.57 -9.46 1.18
C ASN A 40 -3.19 -10.05 -0.10
N GLN A 41 -2.81 -9.55 -1.29
CA GLN A 41 -3.24 -10.10 -2.58
C GLN A 41 -2.19 -11.01 -3.22
N LEU A 42 -1.02 -11.14 -2.61
CA LEU A 42 0.04 -12.03 -3.09
C LEU A 42 -0.13 -13.43 -2.50
N ASP A 43 0.38 -14.43 -3.21
CA ASP A 43 0.48 -15.81 -2.73
C ASP A 43 1.63 -15.95 -1.71
N ILE A 44 1.45 -15.32 -0.56
CA ILE A 44 2.34 -15.35 0.61
C ILE A 44 1.47 -15.44 1.87
N ALA A 45 2.11 -15.59 3.05
CA ALA A 45 1.42 -15.61 4.34
C ALA A 45 1.69 -14.31 5.14
N PRO A 46 1.11 -13.14 4.78
CA PRO A 46 1.36 -11.90 5.49
C PRO A 46 0.50 -11.83 6.77
N CYS A 47 0.80 -10.86 7.64
CA CYS A 47 -0.07 -10.54 8.78
C CYS A 47 -1.49 -10.21 8.31
N GLN A 48 -2.48 -10.83 8.97
CA GLN A 48 -3.91 -10.63 8.68
C GLN A 48 -4.56 -9.61 9.61
N HIS A 49 -3.77 -8.97 10.48
CA HIS A 49 -4.27 -7.98 11.45
C HIS A 49 -5.49 -8.53 12.21
N CYS A 50 -5.33 -9.76 12.72
CA CYS A 50 -6.33 -10.47 13.51
C CYS A 50 -6.26 -10.16 15.01
N ASP A 51 -5.32 -9.29 15.42
CA ASP A 51 -5.08 -8.87 16.80
C ASP A 51 -4.79 -10.02 17.79
N ALA A 52 -4.31 -11.17 17.28
CA ALA A 52 -4.02 -12.36 18.08
C ALA A 52 -2.53 -12.56 18.44
N CYS A 53 -1.64 -11.81 17.77
CA CYS A 53 -0.19 -11.92 17.91
C CYS A 53 0.41 -10.88 18.86
#